data_AF-A0AAT9HD11-F1
#
_entry.id   AF-A0AAT9HD11-F1
#
_cell.length_a   1.000
_cell.length_b   1.000
_cell.length_c   1.000
_cell.angle_alpha   90.00
_cell.angle_beta   90.00
_cell.angle_gamma   90.00
#
_symmetry.space_group_name_H-M   'P 1'
#
loop_
_entity.id
_entity.type
_entity.pdbx_description
1 polymer ?
#
loop_
_entity_poly.entity_id
_entity_poly.type
_entity_poly.pdbx_seq_one_letter_code
_entity_poly.pdbx_strand_id
1 'polypeptide(L)'
;MFNSAYATGGAPCAVKTVESITDLRMDHYLEVDFTGFQKLIDALGGVEVTTSKEMDDPDSHLRLEAGTHRLDGEQALGLVRTRHAVGDGSDLGRIQLQQAFLKALLRQVEDIGVFTSPKKLYDLADTATKAVTADSGLGSVNSLMSFAAGLKNITATHLDMITMPVRYDPADPNRVLIEQTKARQVWNALKNDRPIPETATAGTATGEAKGVVTPEGRGDP
;
A
#
# COMPACT_ATOMS: atom_id res chain seq x y z
N MET A 1 4.70 -16.55 -11.82
CA MET A 1 4.89 -15.62 -10.69
C MET A 1 3.63 -14.78 -10.55
N PHE A 2 3.32 -14.20 -9.40
CA PHE A 2 2.08 -13.41 -9.26
C PHE A 2 2.07 -12.17 -10.16
N ASN A 3 3.17 -11.42 -10.17
CA ASN A 3 3.32 -10.19 -10.96
C ASN A 3 3.19 -10.39 -12.49
N SER A 4 3.49 -11.58 -13.02
CA SER A 4 3.35 -11.87 -14.45
C SER A 4 1.88 -11.87 -14.92
N ALA A 5 0.91 -12.00 -14.01
CA ALA A 5 -0.50 -11.92 -14.35
C ALA A 5 -0.86 -10.57 -14.98
N TYR A 6 -0.36 -9.47 -14.40
CA TYR A 6 -0.57 -8.13 -14.95
C TYR A 6 0.11 -7.97 -16.32
N ALA A 7 1.34 -8.46 -16.48
CA ALA A 7 2.04 -8.42 -17.77
C ALA A 7 1.32 -9.22 -18.88
N THR A 8 0.55 -10.25 -18.50
CA THR A 8 -0.15 -11.13 -19.44
C THR A 8 -1.49 -10.57 -19.89
N GLY A 9 -2.24 -9.92 -19.01
CA GLY A 9 -3.61 -9.47 -19.33
C GLY A 9 -4.12 -8.29 -18.50
N GLY A 10 -3.21 -7.46 -18.00
CA GLY A 10 -3.50 -6.24 -17.25
C GLY A 10 -4.18 -6.50 -15.90
N ALA A 11 -4.81 -5.45 -15.37
CA ALA A 11 -5.53 -5.50 -14.09
C ALA A 11 -6.55 -6.66 -13.99
N PRO A 12 -7.36 -6.99 -15.02
CA PRO A 12 -8.31 -8.10 -14.93
C PRO A 12 -7.65 -9.46 -14.62
N CYS A 13 -6.48 -9.74 -15.22
CA CYS A 13 -5.73 -10.98 -14.92
C CYS A 13 -5.11 -10.96 -13.52
N ALA A 14 -4.62 -9.81 -13.06
CA ALA A 14 -4.13 -9.67 -11.68
C ALA A 14 -5.26 -9.91 -10.66
N VAL A 15 -6.41 -9.28 -10.86
CA VAL A 15 -7.63 -9.47 -10.05
C VAL A 15 -8.04 -10.94 -10.02
N LYS A 16 -8.16 -11.59 -11.20
CA LYS A 16 -8.51 -13.01 -11.28
C LYS A 16 -7.51 -13.93 -10.58
N THR A 17 -6.23 -13.56 -10.61
CA THR A 17 -5.19 -14.31 -9.88
C THR A 17 -5.39 -14.18 -8.37
N VAL A 18 -5.66 -12.96 -7.87
CA VAL A 18 -5.99 -12.75 -6.44
C VAL A 18 -7.23 -13.53 -6.04
N GLU A 19 -8.33 -13.43 -6.79
CA GLU A 19 -9.56 -14.17 -6.51
C GLU A 19 -9.29 -15.69 -6.48
N SER A 20 -8.49 -16.20 -7.41
CA SER A 20 -8.15 -17.63 -7.48
C SER A 20 -7.29 -18.14 -6.32
N ILE A 21 -6.36 -17.34 -5.80
CA ILE A 21 -5.48 -17.78 -4.69
C ILE A 21 -6.13 -17.60 -3.32
N THR A 22 -7.11 -16.70 -3.21
CA THR A 22 -7.75 -16.32 -1.94
C THR A 22 -9.15 -16.89 -1.76
N ASP A 23 -9.85 -17.24 -2.84
CA ASP A 23 -11.29 -17.52 -2.85
C ASP A 23 -12.14 -16.34 -2.31
N LEU A 24 -11.59 -15.12 -2.38
CA LEU A 24 -12.28 -13.87 -2.09
C LEU A 24 -12.70 -13.20 -3.39
N ARG A 25 -13.84 -12.52 -3.39
CA ARG A 25 -14.25 -11.67 -4.51
C ARG A 25 -13.63 -10.30 -4.33
N MET A 26 -13.11 -9.74 -5.43
CA MET A 26 -12.72 -8.34 -5.48
C MET A 26 -13.86 -7.53 -6.08
N ASP A 27 -14.45 -6.62 -5.29
CA ASP A 27 -15.55 -5.77 -5.75
C ASP A 27 -15.04 -4.65 -6.66
N HIS A 28 -13.90 -4.06 -6.32
CA HIS A 28 -13.30 -2.94 -7.03
C HIS A 28 -11.77 -3.02 -7.10
N TYR A 29 -11.18 -2.37 -8.11
CA TYR A 29 -9.74 -2.15 -8.19
C TYR A 29 -9.41 -0.73 -8.65
N LEU A 30 -8.27 -0.23 -8.16
CA LEU A 30 -7.63 0.99 -8.62
C LEU A 30 -6.22 0.65 -9.07
N GLU A 31 -5.86 1.09 -10.26
CA GLU A 31 -4.54 0.96 -10.86
C GLU A 31 -3.95 2.36 -11.02
N VAL A 32 -2.70 2.52 -10.60
CA VAL A 32 -2.02 3.82 -10.59
C VAL A 32 -0.64 3.63 -11.21
N ASP A 33 -0.35 4.39 -12.26
CA ASP A 33 1.00 4.45 -12.81
C ASP A 33 1.88 5.46 -12.05
N PHE A 34 3.15 5.56 -12.39
CA PHE A 34 4.08 6.44 -11.68
C PHE A 34 3.72 7.92 -11.79
N THR A 35 3.24 8.37 -12.94
CA THR A 35 2.84 9.77 -13.14
C THR A 35 1.55 10.08 -12.38
N GLY A 36 0.60 9.17 -12.39
CA GLY A 36 -0.65 9.25 -11.63
C GLY A 36 -0.37 9.30 -10.13
N PHE A 37 0.54 8.45 -9.65
CA PHE A 37 0.97 8.43 -8.25
C PHE A 37 1.52 9.79 -7.83
N GLN A 38 2.49 10.34 -8.57
CA GLN A 38 3.08 11.64 -8.26
C GLN A 38 2.02 12.74 -8.16
N LYS A 39 1.14 12.84 -9.17
CA LYS A 39 0.05 13.81 -9.20
C LYS A 39 -0.89 13.70 -8.01
N LEU A 40 -1.22 12.49 -7.57
CA LEU A 40 -2.07 12.26 -6.41
C LEU A 40 -1.41 12.75 -5.12
N ILE A 41 -0.12 12.45 -4.93
CA ILE A 41 0.63 12.92 -3.76
C ILE A 41 0.74 14.45 -3.74
N ASP A 42 1.04 15.06 -4.88
CA ASP A 42 1.14 16.51 -4.99
C ASP A 42 -0.20 17.20 -4.75
N ALA A 43 -1.31 16.63 -5.24
CA ALA A 43 -2.65 17.14 -5.00
C ALA A 43 -3.06 17.09 -3.52
N LEU A 44 -2.49 16.17 -2.75
CA LEU A 44 -2.67 16.08 -1.29
C LEU A 44 -1.75 17.02 -0.51
N GLY A 45 -0.85 17.75 -1.18
CA GLY A 45 0.15 18.60 -0.54
C GLY A 45 1.35 17.82 0.01
N GLY A 46 1.67 16.68 -0.60
CA GLY A 46 2.71 15.77 -0.15
C GLY A 46 2.26 14.83 0.98
N VAL A 47 3.12 13.89 1.35
CA VAL A 47 2.89 12.92 2.44
C VAL A 47 4.02 13.00 3.45
N GLU A 48 3.66 13.08 4.72
CA GLU A 48 4.64 13.16 5.79
C GLU A 48 5.06 11.77 6.29
N VAL A 49 6.36 11.53 6.36
CA VAL A 49 6.95 10.29 6.87
C VAL A 49 8.12 10.60 7.79
N THR A 50 8.39 9.71 8.73
CA THR A 50 9.62 9.74 9.54
C THR A 50 10.50 8.57 9.15
N THR A 51 11.77 8.85 8.82
CA THR A 51 12.82 7.86 8.58
C THR A 51 13.70 7.74 9.81
N SER A 52 13.98 6.51 10.26
CA SER A 52 14.86 6.29 11.43
C SER A 52 16.36 6.31 11.09
N LYS A 53 16.70 6.27 9.80
CA LYS A 53 18.05 6.34 9.26
C LYS A 53 18.06 7.07 7.92
N GLU A 54 19.25 7.49 7.49
CA GLU A 54 19.47 8.00 6.13
C GLU A 54 19.12 6.91 5.09
N MET A 55 18.55 7.36 3.98
CA MET A 55 18.13 6.54 2.85
C MET A 55 18.62 7.21 1.56
N ASP A 56 19.58 6.57 0.89
CA ASP A 56 20.12 6.99 -0.40
C ASP A 56 20.02 5.81 -1.38
N ASP A 57 19.20 5.97 -2.41
CA ASP A 57 19.02 4.99 -3.49
C ASP A 57 18.92 5.72 -4.83
N PRO A 58 20.06 5.90 -5.53
CA PRO A 58 20.15 6.58 -6.81
C PRO A 58 19.26 5.97 -7.90
N ASP A 59 19.00 4.66 -7.86
CA ASP A 59 18.14 3.98 -8.86
C ASP A 59 16.68 4.41 -8.76
N SER A 60 16.27 4.84 -7.56
CA SER A 60 14.95 5.37 -7.27
C SER A 60 14.90 6.90 -7.17
N HIS A 61 16.05 7.57 -7.32
CA HIS A 61 16.25 9.00 -7.07
C HIS A 61 15.88 9.43 -5.64
N LEU A 62 15.99 8.51 -4.69
CA LEU A 62 15.64 8.76 -3.30
C LEU A 62 16.86 9.23 -2.52
N ARG A 63 16.73 10.37 -1.85
CA ARG A 63 17.69 10.82 -0.86
C ARG A 63 16.96 11.49 0.31
N LEU A 64 16.98 10.84 1.47
CA LEU A 64 16.36 11.31 2.70
C LEU A 64 17.33 11.13 3.86
N GLU A 65 17.57 12.19 4.63
CA GLU A 65 18.26 12.09 5.91
C GLU A 65 17.39 11.35 6.95
N ALA A 66 17.94 10.99 8.11
CA ALA A 66 17.12 10.56 9.23
C ALA A 66 16.25 11.73 9.74
N GLY A 67 14.95 11.51 9.96
CA GLY A 67 14.05 12.53 10.49
C GLY A 67 12.67 12.54 9.84
N THR A 68 11.87 13.56 10.15
CA THR A 68 10.55 13.77 9.51
C THR A 68 10.71 14.57 8.23
N HIS A 69 10.05 14.11 7.17
CA HIS A 69 10.05 14.71 5.85
C HIS A 69 8.63 14.76 5.30
N ARG A 70 8.28 15.88 4.66
CA ARG A 70 7.08 15.97 3.80
C ARG A 70 7.50 15.69 2.38
N LEU A 71 7.16 14.52 1.89
CA LEU A 71 7.54 14.04 0.57
C LEU A 71 6.56 14.57 -0.48
N ASP A 72 7.09 15.22 -1.51
CA ASP A 72 6.34 15.46 -2.74
C ASP A 72 6.15 14.15 -3.54
N GLY A 73 5.48 14.23 -4.69
CA GLY A 73 5.22 13.07 -5.53
C GLY A 73 6.48 12.34 -5.98
N GLU A 74 7.54 13.07 -6.35
CA GLU A 74 8.79 12.47 -6.82
C GLU A 74 9.51 11.73 -5.69
N GLN A 75 9.66 12.36 -4.54
CA GLN A 75 10.28 11.77 -3.36
C GLN A 75 9.47 10.58 -2.83
N ALA A 76 8.15 10.71 -2.77
CA ALA A 76 7.27 9.62 -2.38
C ALA A 76 7.37 8.43 -3.35
N LEU A 77 7.47 8.69 -4.66
CA LEU A 77 7.65 7.65 -5.66
C LEU A 77 9.00 6.95 -5.48
N GLY A 78 10.06 7.70 -5.21
CA GLY A 78 11.38 7.15 -4.88
C GLY A 78 11.30 6.25 -3.65
N LEU A 79 10.60 6.69 -2.60
CA LEU A 79 10.43 5.93 -1.36
C LEU A 79 9.74 4.59 -1.57
N VAL A 80 8.62 4.54 -2.30
CA VAL A 80 7.87 3.28 -2.50
C VAL A 80 8.53 2.34 -3.52
N ARG A 81 9.52 2.83 -4.26
CA ARG A 81 10.29 2.08 -5.28
C ARG A 81 11.66 1.64 -4.80
N THR A 82 12.21 2.23 -3.74
CA THR A 82 13.56 1.91 -3.28
C THR A 82 13.72 0.41 -3.01
N ARG A 83 14.87 -0.10 -3.41
CA ARG A 83 15.29 -1.47 -3.16
C ARG A 83 16.54 -1.53 -2.32
N HIS A 84 17.42 -0.55 -2.44
CA HIS A 84 18.76 -0.64 -1.86
C HIS A 84 18.94 0.20 -0.59
N ALA A 85 18.10 1.23 -0.38
CA ALA A 85 18.23 2.08 0.80
C ALA A 85 17.69 1.43 2.10
N VAL A 86 16.91 0.33 2.00
CA VAL A 86 16.18 -0.20 3.16
C VAL A 86 16.16 -1.72 3.23
N GLY A 87 16.30 -2.21 4.47
CA GLY A 87 16.14 -3.60 4.85
C GLY A 87 17.12 -4.53 4.16
N ASP A 88 16.62 -5.71 3.82
CA ASP A 88 17.36 -6.81 3.17
C ASP A 88 17.33 -6.72 1.64
N GLY A 89 16.80 -5.61 1.08
CA GLY A 89 16.58 -5.43 -0.34
C GLY A 89 15.52 -6.34 -0.96
N SER A 90 14.80 -7.11 -0.13
CA SER A 90 13.76 -8.02 -0.59
C SER A 90 12.46 -7.30 -0.94
N ASP A 91 11.63 -7.97 -1.75
CA ASP A 91 10.26 -7.53 -1.99
C ASP A 91 9.43 -7.48 -0.70
N LEU A 92 9.74 -8.31 0.30
CA LEU A 92 9.05 -8.30 1.59
C LEU A 92 9.37 -7.05 2.40
N GLY A 93 10.64 -6.63 2.43
CA GLY A 93 11.03 -5.35 3.02
C GLY A 93 10.34 -4.17 2.32
N ARG A 94 10.25 -4.21 0.99
CA ARG A 94 9.53 -3.17 0.24
C ARG A 94 8.02 -3.17 0.53
N ILE A 95 7.39 -4.33 0.75
CA ILE A 95 5.99 -4.39 1.20
C ILE A 95 5.83 -3.68 2.55
N GLN A 96 6.74 -3.85 3.51
CA GLN A 96 6.68 -3.13 4.79
C GLN A 96 6.78 -1.61 4.61
N LEU A 97 7.63 -1.13 3.70
CA LEU A 97 7.71 0.29 3.35
C LEU A 97 6.42 0.81 2.73
N GLN A 98 5.87 0.08 1.76
CA GLN A 98 4.63 0.46 1.08
C GLN A 98 3.44 0.49 2.05
N GLN A 99 3.40 -0.43 3.01
CA GLN A 99 2.43 -0.42 4.09
C GLN A 99 2.58 0.80 5.00
N ALA A 100 3.80 1.12 5.43
CA ALA A 100 4.07 2.32 6.23
C ALA A 100 3.67 3.60 5.48
N PHE A 101 3.98 3.68 4.18
CA PHE A 101 3.61 4.81 3.33
C PHE A 101 2.09 4.93 3.15
N LEU A 102 1.37 3.83 2.93
CA LEU A 102 -0.09 3.86 2.81
C LEU A 102 -0.76 4.33 4.11
N LYS A 103 -0.21 3.99 5.28
CA LYS A 103 -0.65 4.54 6.57
C LYS A 103 -0.39 6.05 6.66
N ALA A 104 0.77 6.51 6.21
CA ALA A 104 1.11 7.93 6.17
C ALA A 104 0.19 8.73 5.23
N LEU A 105 -0.11 8.15 4.06
CA LEU A 105 -1.04 8.71 3.08
C LEU A 105 -2.45 8.85 3.67
N LEU A 106 -2.95 7.85 4.39
CA LEU A 106 -4.25 7.94 5.04
C LEU A 106 -4.30 9.00 6.13
N ARG A 107 -3.24 9.11 6.95
CA ARG A 107 -3.13 10.23 7.92
C ARG A 107 -3.16 11.57 7.22
N GLN A 108 -2.41 11.75 6.15
CA GLN A 108 -2.44 12.99 5.37
C GLN A 108 -3.85 13.31 4.85
N VAL A 109 -4.59 12.32 4.33
CA VAL A 109 -5.99 12.49 3.88
C VAL A 109 -6.91 12.92 5.03
N GLU A 110 -6.71 12.37 6.22
CA GLU A 110 -7.42 12.76 7.44
C GLU A 110 -7.06 14.19 7.88
N ASP A 111 -5.76 14.51 7.97
CA ASP A 111 -5.23 15.78 8.47
C ASP A 111 -5.66 16.97 7.61
N ILE A 112 -5.66 16.80 6.29
CA ILE A 112 -6.14 17.86 5.39
C ILE A 112 -7.67 17.92 5.32
N GLY A 113 -8.38 17.04 6.03
CA GLY A 113 -9.84 17.06 6.14
C GLY A 113 -10.54 16.77 4.82
N VAL A 114 -10.05 15.83 4.01
CA VAL A 114 -10.71 15.44 2.75
C VAL A 114 -12.15 15.03 3.02
N PHE A 115 -12.39 14.24 4.07
CA PHE A 115 -13.72 13.72 4.41
C PHE A 115 -14.66 14.77 5.03
N THR A 116 -14.14 15.91 5.49
CA THR A 116 -14.93 16.99 6.11
C THR A 116 -15.15 18.18 5.17
N SER A 117 -14.54 18.18 3.98
CA SER A 117 -14.66 19.23 2.98
C SER A 117 -15.15 18.69 1.64
N PRO A 118 -16.41 18.97 1.24
CA PRO A 118 -16.95 18.52 -0.05
C PRO A 118 -16.12 18.98 -1.25
N LYS A 119 -15.53 20.18 -1.17
CA LYS A 119 -14.64 20.70 -2.22
C LYS A 119 -13.36 19.88 -2.32
N LYS A 120 -12.67 19.62 -1.20
CA LYS A 120 -11.42 18.83 -1.22
C LYS A 120 -11.67 17.39 -1.68
N LEU A 121 -12.79 16.80 -1.25
CA LEU A 121 -13.20 15.47 -1.71
C LEU A 121 -13.43 15.44 -3.23
N TYR A 122 -14.13 16.44 -3.77
CA TYR A 122 -14.34 16.57 -5.21
C TYR A 122 -13.04 16.77 -5.97
N ASP A 123 -12.18 17.70 -5.52
CA ASP A 123 -10.91 18.02 -6.17
C ASP A 123 -9.97 16.78 -6.17
N LEU A 124 -9.97 16.00 -5.09
CA LEU A 124 -9.24 14.72 -5.02
C LEU A 124 -9.83 13.67 -5.95
N ALA A 125 -11.15 13.50 -5.96
CA ALA A 125 -11.81 12.52 -6.84
C ALA A 125 -11.61 12.86 -8.33
N ASP A 126 -11.68 14.14 -8.71
CA ASP A 126 -11.38 14.62 -10.06
C ASP A 126 -9.91 14.35 -10.43
N THR A 127 -8.97 14.64 -9.53
CA THR A 127 -7.56 14.29 -9.74
C THR A 127 -7.38 12.78 -9.91
N ALA A 128 -8.02 11.98 -9.07
CA ALA A 128 -7.98 10.53 -9.14
C ALA A 128 -8.51 10.03 -10.48
N THR A 129 -9.65 10.51 -10.99
CA THR A 129 -10.14 10.08 -12.32
C THR A 129 -9.17 10.34 -13.47
N LYS A 130 -8.24 11.29 -13.31
CA LYS A 130 -7.22 11.64 -14.31
C LYS A 130 -5.88 10.92 -14.08
N ALA A 131 -5.69 10.36 -12.89
CA ALA A 131 -4.43 9.77 -12.43
C ALA A 131 -4.51 8.24 -12.24
N VAL A 132 -5.72 7.70 -12.10
CA VAL A 132 -5.95 6.27 -11.84
C VAL A 132 -6.77 5.65 -12.95
N THR A 133 -6.47 4.39 -13.25
CA THR A 133 -7.36 3.51 -14.00
C THR A 133 -8.18 2.71 -12.99
N ALA A 134 -9.50 2.83 -13.05
CA ALA A 134 -10.41 2.14 -12.13
C ALA A 134 -11.27 1.12 -12.89
N ASP A 135 -11.84 0.16 -12.17
CA ASP A 135 -12.88 -0.69 -12.75
C ASP A 135 -14.12 0.12 -13.18
N SER A 136 -15.00 -0.49 -13.97
CA SER A 136 -16.18 0.17 -14.51
C SER A 136 -17.12 0.74 -13.45
N GLY A 137 -17.13 0.21 -12.23
CA GLY A 137 -17.94 0.73 -11.12
C GLY A 137 -17.39 2.04 -10.54
N LEU A 138 -16.09 2.30 -10.70
CA LEU A 138 -15.37 3.45 -10.16
C LEU A 138 -14.90 4.45 -11.23
N GLY A 139 -15.28 4.28 -12.49
CA GLY A 139 -14.83 5.12 -13.61
C GLY A 139 -15.37 6.56 -13.66
N SER A 140 -16.06 7.04 -12.62
CA SER A 140 -16.60 8.40 -12.57
C SER A 140 -16.25 9.10 -11.27
N VAL A 141 -16.17 10.44 -11.30
CA VAL A 141 -15.91 11.26 -10.10
C VAL A 141 -16.93 10.97 -9.01
N ASN A 142 -18.22 10.85 -9.37
CA ASN A 142 -19.29 10.54 -8.41
C ASN A 142 -19.09 9.16 -7.76
N SER A 143 -18.76 8.14 -8.55
CA SER A 143 -18.47 6.79 -8.02
C SER A 143 -17.28 6.80 -7.07
N LEU A 144 -16.19 7.50 -7.43
CA LEU A 144 -15.00 7.63 -6.57
C LEU A 144 -15.32 8.40 -5.28
N MET A 145 -16.12 9.46 -5.34
CA MET A 145 -16.57 10.17 -4.14
C MET A 145 -17.42 9.28 -3.24
N SER A 146 -18.36 8.50 -3.80
CA SER A 146 -19.17 7.55 -3.03
C SER A 146 -18.32 6.45 -2.41
N PHE A 147 -17.35 5.92 -3.16
CA PHE A 147 -16.39 4.94 -2.66
C PHE A 147 -15.55 5.51 -1.51
N ALA A 148 -14.93 6.68 -1.70
CA ALA A 148 -14.15 7.36 -0.68
C ALA A 148 -14.99 7.70 0.58
N ALA A 149 -16.24 8.13 0.40
CA ALA A 149 -17.14 8.39 1.52
C ALA A 149 -17.48 7.11 2.32
N GLY A 150 -17.49 5.94 1.69
CA GLY A 150 -17.61 4.65 2.36
C GLY A 150 -16.39 4.29 3.23
N LEU A 151 -15.21 4.78 2.86
CA LEU A 151 -13.96 4.56 3.59
C LEU A 151 -13.73 5.54 4.74
N LYS A 152 -14.57 6.57 4.93
CA LYS A 152 -14.34 7.66 5.89
C LYS A 152 -14.14 7.23 7.35
N ASN A 153 -14.60 6.03 7.71
CA ASN A 153 -14.48 5.47 9.07
C ASN A 153 -13.22 4.59 9.22
N ILE A 154 -12.48 4.34 8.15
CA ILE A 154 -11.22 3.61 8.17
C ILE A 154 -10.12 4.63 8.41
N THR A 155 -9.68 4.73 9.66
CA THR A 155 -8.57 5.61 10.01
C THR A 155 -7.23 4.87 9.94
N ALA A 156 -6.13 5.60 9.85
CA ALA A 156 -4.79 5.01 9.87
C ALA A 156 -4.51 4.15 11.12
N THR A 157 -5.20 4.43 12.24
CA THR A 157 -5.11 3.66 13.49
C THR A 157 -5.96 2.39 13.50
N HIS A 158 -7.06 2.36 12.75
CA HIS A 158 -7.94 1.18 12.61
C HIS A 158 -7.63 0.35 11.36
N LEU A 159 -6.52 0.62 10.69
CA LEU A 159 -6.09 -0.11 9.51
C LEU A 159 -5.01 -1.15 9.83
N ASP A 160 -5.43 -2.42 9.74
CA ASP A 160 -4.54 -3.56 9.76
C ASP A 160 -3.95 -3.81 8.38
N MET A 161 -2.62 -3.84 8.31
CA MET A 161 -1.88 -4.21 7.11
C MET A 161 -1.11 -5.47 7.37
N ILE A 162 -1.36 -6.48 6.55
CA ILE A 162 -0.70 -7.78 6.64
C ILE A 162 -0.11 -8.16 5.30
N THR A 163 1.01 -8.86 5.35
CA THR A 163 1.59 -9.53 4.19
C THR A 163 1.06 -10.96 4.16
N MET A 164 0.75 -11.46 2.96
CA MET A 164 0.33 -12.86 2.79
C MET A 164 1.35 -13.80 3.46
N PRO A 165 0.93 -14.76 4.29
CA PRO A 165 1.84 -15.68 4.94
C PRO A 165 2.69 -16.47 3.94
N VAL A 166 3.99 -16.26 4.01
CA VAL A 166 4.98 -16.92 3.16
C VAL A 166 6.21 -17.35 3.96
N ARG A 167 7.00 -18.24 3.37
CA ARG A 167 8.38 -18.56 3.77
C ARG A 167 9.33 -18.32 2.60
N TYR A 168 10.61 -18.10 2.89
CA TYR A 168 11.65 -18.11 1.86
C TYR A 168 11.73 -19.49 1.21
N ASP A 169 11.93 -19.51 -0.11
CA ASP A 169 12.11 -20.75 -0.86
C ASP A 169 13.55 -21.28 -0.65
N PRO A 170 13.74 -22.48 -0.06
CA PRO A 170 15.07 -23.05 0.12
C PRO A 170 15.81 -23.35 -1.19
N ALA A 171 15.08 -23.46 -2.31
CA ALA A 171 15.64 -23.78 -3.62
C ALA A 171 15.98 -22.54 -4.46
N ASP A 172 15.40 -21.38 -4.16
CA ASP A 172 15.63 -20.13 -4.88
C ASP A 172 15.54 -18.93 -3.92
N PRO A 173 16.67 -18.30 -3.55
CA PRO A 173 16.67 -17.18 -2.60
C PRO A 173 15.88 -15.96 -3.09
N ASN A 174 15.52 -15.89 -4.38
CA ASN A 174 14.71 -14.81 -4.94
C ASN A 174 13.21 -15.12 -4.92
N ARG A 175 12.78 -16.20 -4.25
CA ARG A 175 11.39 -16.63 -4.21
C ARG A 175 10.87 -16.85 -2.80
N VAL A 176 9.55 -16.76 -2.72
CA VAL A 176 8.78 -17.10 -1.53
C VAL A 176 7.73 -18.15 -1.87
N LEU A 177 7.47 -19.03 -0.93
CA LEU A 177 6.43 -20.05 -1.01
C LEU A 177 5.31 -19.70 -0.04
N ILE A 178 4.06 -19.86 -0.50
CA ILE A 178 2.87 -19.60 0.31
C ILE A 178 2.81 -20.60 1.46
N GLU A 179 2.66 -20.09 2.69
CA GLU A 179 2.35 -20.88 3.87
C GLU A 179 0.85 -21.21 3.89
N GLN A 180 0.43 -22.19 3.11
CA GLN A 180 -0.98 -22.47 2.79
C GLN A 180 -1.91 -22.59 4.01
N THR A 181 -1.45 -23.19 5.11
CA THR A 181 -2.27 -23.32 6.34
C THR A 181 -2.46 -21.99 7.05
N LYS A 182 -1.47 -21.10 6.99
CA LYS A 182 -1.54 -19.76 7.57
C LYS A 182 -2.31 -18.80 6.65
N ALA A 183 -2.05 -18.84 5.35
CA ALA A 183 -2.79 -18.05 4.36
C ALA A 183 -4.29 -18.34 4.40
N ARG A 184 -4.70 -19.62 4.52
CA ARG A 184 -6.12 -19.98 4.70
C ARG A 184 -6.75 -19.37 5.95
N GLN A 185 -6.01 -19.18 7.04
CA GLN A 185 -6.54 -18.50 8.23
C GLN A 185 -6.85 -17.04 7.92
N VAL A 186 -5.97 -16.37 7.17
CA VAL A 186 -6.21 -14.99 6.70
C VAL A 186 -7.47 -14.94 5.82
N TRP A 187 -7.54 -15.78 4.79
CA TRP A 187 -8.66 -15.73 3.84
C TRP A 187 -10.00 -16.10 4.49
N ASN A 188 -9.99 -17.08 5.41
CA ASN A 188 -11.19 -17.41 6.18
C ASN A 188 -11.62 -16.28 7.11
N ALA A 189 -10.68 -15.56 7.71
CA ALA A 189 -11.00 -14.40 8.55
C ALA A 189 -11.65 -13.29 7.71
N LEU A 190 -11.04 -12.92 6.58
CA LEU A 190 -11.58 -11.92 5.66
C LEU A 190 -12.96 -12.31 5.09
N LYS A 191 -13.13 -13.57 4.66
CA LYS A 191 -14.40 -14.07 4.10
C LYS A 191 -15.57 -14.02 5.09
N ASN A 192 -15.28 -14.11 6.39
CA ASN A 192 -16.29 -14.14 7.44
C ASN A 192 -16.35 -12.83 8.24
N ASP A 193 -15.66 -11.78 7.79
CA ASP A 193 -15.57 -10.48 8.46
C ASP A 193 -15.14 -10.62 9.94
N ARG A 194 -14.03 -11.34 10.15
CA ARG A 194 -13.44 -11.60 11.48
C ARG A 194 -12.02 -11.06 11.57
N PRO A 195 -11.54 -10.70 12.78
CA PRO A 195 -10.14 -10.40 13.01
C PRO A 195 -9.23 -11.52 12.52
N ILE A 196 -8.10 -11.16 11.90
CA ILE A 196 -7.09 -12.11 11.44
C ILE A 196 -6.40 -12.71 12.69
N PRO A 197 -6.37 -14.05 12.85
CA PRO A 197 -5.71 -14.66 14.00
C PRO A 197 -4.21 -14.37 14.02
N GLU A 198 -3.62 -14.09 15.18
CA GLU A 198 -2.16 -13.90 15.32
C GLU A 198 -1.36 -15.10 14.80
N THR A 199 -1.92 -16.31 14.94
CA THR A 199 -1.34 -17.57 14.43
C THR A 199 -1.16 -17.57 12.91
N ALA A 200 -1.92 -16.76 12.18
CA ALA A 200 -1.85 -16.65 10.73
C ALA A 200 -0.56 -15.92 10.28
N THR A 201 -0.07 -14.95 11.04
CA THR A 201 1.11 -14.16 10.66
C THR A 201 2.37 -14.51 11.47
N ALA A 202 2.21 -15.20 12.61
CA ALA A 202 3.33 -15.62 13.45
C ALA A 202 4.38 -16.44 12.68
N GLY A 203 5.65 -16.05 12.78
CA GLY A 203 6.78 -16.79 12.17
C GLY A 203 6.79 -16.80 10.63
N THR A 204 6.03 -15.92 9.97
CA THR A 204 6.08 -15.75 8.52
C THR A 204 7.24 -14.86 8.12
N ALA A 205 7.77 -15.06 6.91
CA ALA A 205 8.78 -14.17 6.36
C ALA A 205 8.16 -12.80 6.06
N THR A 206 8.79 -11.73 6.55
CA THR A 206 8.26 -10.37 6.41
C THR A 206 9.29 -9.35 5.91
N GLY A 207 10.56 -9.74 5.70
CA GLY A 207 11.65 -8.83 5.35
C GLY A 207 12.13 -7.97 6.53
N GLU A 208 13.14 -7.13 6.28
CA GLU A 208 13.89 -6.41 7.33
C GLU A 208 13.77 -4.87 7.26
N ALA A 209 12.62 -4.34 6.85
CA ALA A 209 12.37 -2.90 6.72
C ALA A 209 11.40 -2.31 7.76
N LYS A 210 10.85 -3.12 8.67
CA LYS A 210 9.87 -2.69 9.66
C LYS A 210 10.44 -1.60 10.57
N GLY A 211 9.74 -0.47 10.67
CA GLY A 211 10.15 0.67 11.52
C GLY A 211 11.26 1.55 10.92
N VAL A 212 11.73 1.26 9.70
CA VAL A 212 12.64 2.17 9.00
C VAL A 212 11.91 3.44 8.57
N VAL A 213 10.67 3.27 8.09
CA VAL A 213 9.75 4.35 7.76
C VAL A 213 8.51 4.19 8.61
N THR A 214 8.05 5.28 9.19
CA THR A 214 6.78 5.34 9.92
C THR A 214 5.97 6.55 9.46
N PRO A 215 4.63 6.45 9.46
CA PRO A 215 3.80 7.66 9.48
C PRO A 215 4.16 8.49 10.71
N GLU A 216 4.24 9.83 10.60
CA GLU A 216 4.70 10.70 11.70
C GLU A 216 3.96 10.40 13.01
N GLY A 217 4.69 10.39 14.13
CA GLY A 217 4.13 10.10 15.46
C GLY A 217 5.12 9.35 16.35
N ARG A 218 5.96 10.12 17.03
CA ARG A 218 6.87 9.63 18.08
C ARG A 218 6.01 9.15 19.26
N GLY A 219 5.75 7.84 19.32
CA GLY A 219 5.15 7.16 20.46
C GLY A 219 3.63 7.25 20.54
N ASP A 220 2.96 6.15 20.21
CA ASP A 220 1.81 5.73 21.03
C ASP A 220 2.33 4.60 21.95
N PRO A 221 1.99 4.62 23.26
CA PRO A 221 2.39 3.60 24.22
C PRO A 221 1.82 2.20 23.90
#